data_AF-A0A8H5GVW2-F1
#
_entry.id   AF-A0A8H5GVW2-F1
#
_cell.length_a   1.000
_cell.length_b   1.000
_cell.length_c   1.000
_cell.angle_alpha   90.00
_cell.angle_beta   90.00
_cell.angle_gamma   90.00
#
_symmetry.space_group_name_H-M   'P 1'
#
loop_
_entity.id
_entity.type
_entity.pdbx_description
1 polymer ?
#
loop_
_entity_poly.entity_id
_entity_poly.type
_entity_poly.pdbx_seq_one_letter_code
_entity_poly.pdbx_strand_id
1 'polypeptide(L)'
;MRTIIGPGHTVHENRIYSLKITCGPNYPDSAPTIRFLSKVNIPFVNQANGEVDLSKLPVLYNWNRNYTMETILVEIRKEMASFNNRKLPQPPEGSTF
;
A
#
# COMPACT_ATOMS: atom_id res chain seq x y z
N MET A 1 6.33 9.87 -6.73
CA MET A 1 5.68 8.58 -7.07
C MET A 1 6.59 7.49 -6.56
N ARG A 2 6.05 6.49 -5.86
CA ARG A 2 6.80 5.32 -5.36
C ARG A 2 6.22 4.07 -6.01
N THR A 3 6.99 2.99 -6.00
CA THR A 3 6.65 1.75 -6.70
C THR A 3 6.86 0.56 -5.79
N ILE A 4 5.93 -0.40 -5.82
CA ILE A 4 6.06 -1.71 -5.19
C ILE A 4 6.05 -2.77 -6.28
N ILE A 5 7.03 -3.67 -6.25
CA ILE A 5 7.01 -4.91 -7.02
C ILE A 5 6.31 -5.96 -6.17
N GLY A 6 5.23 -6.52 -6.71
CA GLY A 6 4.40 -7.47 -5.98
C GLY A 6 5.21 -8.69 -5.51
N PRO A 7 4.89 -9.22 -4.32
CA PRO A 7 5.60 -10.36 -3.76
C PRO A 7 5.46 -11.62 -4.63
N GLY A 8 6.56 -12.38 -4.77
CA GLY A 8 6.57 -13.66 -5.48
C GLY A 8 5.67 -14.70 -4.81
N HIS A 9 5.28 -15.73 -5.56
CA HIS A 9 4.34 -16.77 -5.10
C HIS A 9 2.97 -16.25 -4.63
N THR A 10 2.52 -15.12 -5.18
CA THR A 10 1.20 -14.54 -4.91
C THR A 10 0.53 -14.10 -6.21
N VAL A 11 -0.77 -13.79 -6.15
CA VAL A 11 -1.51 -13.13 -7.25
C VAL A 11 -0.98 -11.74 -7.64
N HIS A 12 -0.02 -11.22 -6.86
CA HIS A 12 0.67 -9.96 -7.11
C HIS A 12 2.02 -10.16 -7.81
N GLU A 13 2.48 -11.41 -8.01
CA GLU A 13 3.77 -11.71 -8.62
C GLU A 13 3.91 -11.10 -10.02
N ASN A 14 5.08 -10.53 -10.31
CA ASN A 14 5.41 -9.79 -11.54
C ASN A 14 4.62 -8.51 -11.80
N ARG A 15 3.79 -8.06 -10.85
CA ARG A 15 3.00 -6.83 -11.01
C ARG A 15 3.70 -5.62 -10.40
N ILE A 16 3.56 -4.48 -11.07
CA ILE A 16 4.13 -3.19 -10.64
C ILE A 16 2.99 -2.29 -10.15
N TYR A 17 3.03 -1.91 -8.87
CA TYR A 17 2.03 -1.03 -8.26
C TYR A 17 2.62 0.34 -8.01
N SER A 18 1.99 1.35 -8.60
CA SER A 18 2.33 2.74 -8.39
C SER A 18 1.51 3.34 -7.26
N LEU A 19 2.17 4.09 -6.37
CA LEU A 19 1.51 4.77 -5.27
C LEU A 19 2.08 6.18 -5.06
N LYS A 20 1.21 7.05 -4.54
CA LYS A 20 1.49 8.42 -4.15
C LYS A 20 1.49 8.48 -2.62
N ILE A 21 2.62 8.92 -2.06
CA ILE A 21 2.77 9.21 -0.64
C ILE A 21 2.76 10.74 -0.51
N THR A 22 1.89 11.27 0.34
CA THR A 22 1.79 12.71 0.60
C THR A 22 2.12 12.96 2.06
N CYS A 23 3.21 13.69 2.30
CA CYS A 23 3.56 14.16 3.63
C CYS A 23 2.72 15.40 3.94
N GLY A 24 1.85 15.30 4.94
CA GLY A 24 1.07 16.45 5.42
C GLY A 24 1.93 17.47 6.17
N PRO A 25 1.35 18.60 6.59
CA PRO A 25 2.08 19.67 7.29
C PRO A 25 2.68 19.22 8.64
N ASN A 26 2.12 18.18 9.26
CA ASN A 26 2.57 17.63 10.54
C ASN A 26 3.53 16.45 10.40
N TYR A 27 3.99 16.10 9.19
CA TYR A 27 4.97 15.05 9.00
C TYR A 27 6.36 15.53 9.48
N PRO A 28 7.15 14.72 10.22
CA PRO A 28 6.96 13.29 10.50
C PRO A 28 6.24 12.97 11.81
N ASP A 29 5.71 13.95 12.55
CA ASP A 29 4.99 13.69 13.81
C ASP A 29 3.63 13.00 13.58
N SER A 30 3.03 13.21 12.41
CA SER A 30 1.87 12.45 11.91
C SER A 30 2.23 11.58 10.70
N ALA A 31 1.53 10.45 10.54
CA ALA A 31 1.70 9.56 9.40
C ALA A 31 1.42 10.27 8.07
N PRO A 32 2.15 9.91 6.98
CA PRO A 32 1.81 10.40 5.65
C PRO A 32 0.54 9.71 5.15
N THR A 33 -0.17 10.34 4.21
CA THR A 33 -1.27 9.68 3.50
C THR A 33 -0.73 8.92 2.29
N ILE A 34 -1.30 7.74 2.03
CA ILE A 34 -0.93 6.89 0.90
C ILE A 34 -2.15 6.65 0.03
N ARG A 35 -1.94 6.77 -1.29
CA ARG A 35 -2.93 6.45 -2.31
C ARG A 35 -2.29 5.58 -3.38
N PHE A 36 -2.90 4.44 -3.67
CA PHE A 36 -2.60 3.65 -4.85
C PHE A 36 -3.08 4.37 -6.10
N LEU A 37 -2.20 4.47 -7.09
CA LEU A 37 -2.53 4.91 -8.44
C LEU A 37 -2.93 3.70 -9.30
N SER A 38 -2.22 2.59 -9.14
CA SER A 38 -2.57 1.31 -9.77
C SER A 38 -3.72 0.64 -9.02
N LYS A 39 -4.74 0.13 -9.73
CA LYS A 39 -5.81 -0.63 -9.11
C LYS A 39 -5.28 -1.88 -8.44
N VAL A 40 -5.74 -2.10 -7.21
CA VAL A 40 -5.34 -3.23 -6.37
C VAL A 40 -6.53 -3.64 -5.51
N ASN A 41 -6.79 -4.95 -5.42
CA ASN A 41 -7.87 -5.48 -4.60
C ASN A 41 -7.29 -6.02 -3.28
N ILE A 42 -7.28 -5.17 -2.25
CA ILE A 42 -6.80 -5.52 -0.90
C ILE A 42 -7.68 -4.80 0.14
N PRO A 43 -7.99 -5.40 1.32
CA PRO A 43 -8.98 -4.88 2.26
C PRO A 43 -8.69 -3.51 2.88
N PHE A 44 -7.42 -3.04 2.86
CA PHE A 44 -7.02 -1.72 3.38
C PHE A 44 -6.94 -0.64 2.30
N VAL A 45 -7.32 -0.94 1.06
CA VAL A 45 -7.36 0.03 -0.03
C VAL A 45 -8.81 0.28 -0.43
N ASN A 46 -9.21 1.55 -0.44
CA ASN A 46 -10.50 1.96 -0.94
C ASN A 46 -10.60 1.69 -2.45
N GLN A 47 -11.55 0.84 -2.85
CA GLN A 47 -11.69 0.38 -4.24
C GLN A 47 -12.26 1.44 -5.19
N ALA A 48 -12.75 2.57 -4.68
CA ALA A 48 -13.26 3.67 -5.49
C ALA A 48 -12.17 4.69 -5.86
N ASN A 49 -11.23 4.97 -4.95
CA ASN A 49 -10.26 6.06 -5.13
C ASN A 49 -8.79 5.67 -4.88
N GLY A 50 -8.52 4.46 -4.38
CA GLY A 50 -7.18 3.96 -4.09
C GLY A 50 -6.58 4.44 -2.77
N GLU A 51 -7.32 5.17 -1.93
CA GLU A 51 -6.80 5.61 -0.62
C GLU A 51 -6.57 4.44 0.33
N VAL A 52 -5.46 4.50 1.05
CA VAL A 52 -5.09 3.51 2.07
C VAL A 52 -5.74 3.88 3.39
N ASP A 53 -6.44 2.94 3.98
CA ASP A 53 -7.01 3.06 5.32
C ASP A 53 -5.90 2.91 6.37
N LEU A 54 -5.57 4.03 7.02
CA LEU A 54 -4.51 4.10 8.03
C LEU A 54 -4.77 3.17 9.22
N SER A 55 -6.04 2.93 9.56
CA SER A 55 -6.41 2.10 10.71
C SER A 55 -6.13 0.61 10.50
N LYS A 56 -6.07 0.18 9.23
CA LYS A 56 -5.88 -1.23 8.86
C LYS A 56 -4.41 -1.61 8.64
N LEU A 57 -3.49 -0.64 8.66
CA LEU A 57 -2.06 -0.89 8.56
C LEU A 57 -1.35 -0.52 9.86
N PRO A 58 -0.81 -1.50 10.62
CA PRO A 58 -0.17 -1.24 11.91
C PRO A 58 0.94 -0.19 11.87
N VAL A 59 1.71 -0.12 10.77
CA VAL A 59 2.79 0.87 10.57
C VAL A 59 2.26 2.31 10.49
N LEU A 60 1.02 2.49 10.05
CA LEU A 60 0.37 3.80 9.93
C LEU A 60 -0.50 4.12 11.16
N TYR A 61 -1.18 3.11 11.70
CA TYR A 61 -1.98 3.25 12.91
C TYR A 61 -1.12 3.57 14.14
N ASN A 62 -0.02 2.83 14.34
CA ASN A 62 0.96 3.09 15.41
C ASN A 62 2.17 3.85 14.86
N TRP A 63 1.90 4.96 14.18
CA TRP A 63 2.94 5.73 13.51
C TRP A 63 4.03 6.19 14.48
N ASN A 64 5.28 5.98 14.08
CA ASN A 64 6.44 6.48 14.78
C ASN A 64 7.21 7.41 13.84
N ARG A 65 7.59 8.61 14.31
CA ARG A 65 8.37 9.59 13.52
C ARG A 65 9.70 9.05 12.97
N ASN A 66 10.22 7.96 13.56
CA ASN A 66 11.42 7.28 13.09
C ASN A 66 11.16 6.33 11.91
N TYR A 67 9.91 6.05 11.55
CA TYR A 67 9.58 5.26 10.37
C TYR A 67 9.82 6.03 9.08
N THR A 68 10.36 5.34 8.09
CA THR A 68 10.70 5.91 6.79
C THR A 68 9.66 5.54 5.75
N MET A 69 9.72 6.19 4.58
CA MET A 69 8.91 5.79 3.42
C MET A 69 9.20 4.33 3.02
N GLU A 70 10.42 3.85 3.18
CA GLU A 70 10.77 2.45 2.91
C GLU A 70 10.08 1.51 3.90
N THR A 71 10.01 1.86 5.19
CA THR A 71 9.26 1.07 6.19
C THR A 71 7.81 0.86 5.74
N ILE A 72 7.15 1.92 5.26
CA ILE A 72 5.77 1.84 4.77
C ILE A 72 5.67 0.90 3.57
N LEU A 73 6.56 1.02 2.57
CA LEU A 73 6.54 0.18 1.38
C LEU A 73 6.77 -1.31 1.71
N VAL A 74 7.69 -1.60 2.63
CA VAL A 74 7.97 -2.96 3.09
C VAL A 74 6.76 -3.57 3.79
N GLU A 75 6.12 -2.83 4.69
CA GLU A 75 4.95 -3.32 5.42
C GLU A 75 3.73 -3.52 4.50
N ILE A 76 3.49 -2.61 3.55
CA ILE A 76 2.47 -2.82 2.51
C ILE A 76 2.78 -4.09 1.72
N ARG A 77 4.02 -4.29 1.29
CA ARG A 77 4.43 -5.50 0.55
C ARG A 77 4.24 -6.78 1.36
N LYS A 78 4.53 -6.74 2.68
CA LYS A 78 4.27 -7.89 3.57
C LYS A 78 2.78 -8.18 3.66
N GLU A 79 1.95 -7.15 3.79
CA GLU A 79 0.51 -7.33 3.82
C GLU A 79 -0.05 -7.88 2.52
N MET A 80 0.51 -7.52 1.36
CA MET A 80 0.17 -8.15 0.07
C MET A 80 0.50 -9.65 0.05
N ALA A 81 1.55 -10.07 0.76
CA ALA A 81 1.96 -11.47 0.87
C ALA A 81 1.21 -12.23 1.99
N SER A 82 0.39 -11.55 2.79
CA SER A 82 -0.33 -12.18 3.90
C SER A 82 -1.26 -13.27 3.41
N PHE A 83 -1.55 -14.25 4.27
CA PHE A 83 -2.39 -15.39 3.92
C PHE A 83 -3.75 -14.98 3.35
N ASN A 84 -4.33 -13.91 3.89
CA ASN A 84 -5.64 -13.38 3.49
C ASN A 84 -5.61 -12.65 2.15
N ASN A 85 -4.45 -12.09 1.76
CA ASN A 85 -4.35 -11.21 0.59
C ASN A 85 -3.67 -11.88 -0.60
N ARG A 86 -2.75 -12.82 -0.38
CA ARG A 86 -1.92 -13.44 -1.42
C ARG A 86 -2.68 -14.19 -2.52
N LYS A 87 -3.97 -14.49 -2.31
CA LYS A 87 -4.86 -15.20 -3.26
C LYS A 87 -6.06 -14.34 -3.72
N LEU A 88 -6.15 -13.07 -3.32
CA LEU A 88 -7.30 -12.24 -3.68
C LEU A 88 -7.31 -11.94 -5.18
N PRO A 89 -8.44 -12.17 -5.87
CA PRO A 89 -8.53 -11.91 -7.30
C PRO A 89 -8.25 -10.43 -7.56
N GLN A 90 -7.34 -10.17 -8.50
CA GLN A 90 -6.90 -8.83 -8.77
C GLN A 90 -7.50 -8.26 -10.06
N PRO A 91 -7.64 -6.93 -10.16
CA PRO A 91 -7.99 -6.26 -11.41
C PRO A 91 -6.90 -6.46 -12.47
N PRO A 92 -7.20 -6.26 -13.77
CA PRO A 92 -6.23 -6.37 -14.85
C PRO A 92 -5.00 -5.50 -14.61
N GLU A 93 -3.82 -5.99 -14.99
CA GLU A 93 -2.59 -5.21 -14.93
C GLU A 93 -2.69 -3.91 -15.73
N GLY A 94 -2.01 -2.85 -15.26
CA GLY A 94 -2.06 -1.52 -15.88
C GLY A 94 -3.30 -0.69 -15.53
N SER A 95 -4.33 -1.29 -14.91
CA SER A 95 -5.51 -0.55 -14.45
C SER A 95 -5.15 0.50 -13.39
N THR A 96 -5.77 1.68 -13.45
CA THR A 96 -5.56 2.79 -12.49
C THR A 96 -6.87 3.24 -11.84
N PHE A 97 -6.76 3.84 -10.65
CA PHE A 97 -7.88 4.46 -9.91
C PHE A 97 -8.21 5.86 -10.43
#